data_AF-A0A2I0H231-F1
#
_entry.id   AF-A0A2I0H231-F1
#
_cell.length_a   1.000
_cell.length_b   1.000
_cell.length_c   1.000
_cell.angle_alpha   90.00
_cell.angle_beta   90.00
_cell.angle_gamma   90.00
#
_symmetry.space_group_name_H-M   'P 1'
#
loop_
_entity.id
_entity.type
_entity.pdbx_description
1 polymer ?
#
loop_
_entity_poly.entity_id
_entity_poly.type
_entity_poly.pdbx_seq_one_letter_code
_entity_poly.pdbx_strand_id
1 'polypeptide(L)'
;FISIDCGAPNGNRDADLQINYVTDDGFIDSGVNNQVSSEQLPSSARTLRIFPNGTRNCYTIRPTSGGSSKYLIRASFLYGNYDGQSRSPTFDLYIGVNYWATVSFPAVDSYVHKEIIHVVPSTDRALIQ
;
A
#
# COMPACT_ATOMS: atom_id res chain seq x y z
N PHE A 1 -4.35 12.68 8.62
CA PHE A 1 -3.79 11.39 8.17
C PHE A 1 -3.82 11.38 6.64
N ILE A 2 -3.09 10.47 6.01
CA ILE A 2 -3.09 10.29 4.56
C ILE A 2 -3.53 8.86 4.25
N SER A 3 -4.37 8.70 3.23
CA SER A 3 -4.78 7.41 2.70
C SER A 3 -4.46 7.39 1.21
N ILE A 4 -3.77 6.36 0.76
CA ILE A 4 -3.22 6.23 -0.59
C ILE A 4 -3.89 5.02 -1.25
N ASP A 5 -4.48 5.22 -2.43
CA ASP A 5 -5.06 4.16 -3.25
C ASP A 5 -4.06 3.77 -4.34
N CYS A 6 -3.50 2.57 -4.21
CA CYS A 6 -2.39 2.11 -5.04
C CYS A 6 -2.88 1.80 -6.45
N GLY A 7 -2.31 2.48 -7.45
CA GLY A 7 -2.66 2.28 -8.86
C GLY A 7 -3.98 2.93 -9.30
N ALA A 8 -4.63 3.71 -8.43
CA ALA A 8 -5.81 4.48 -8.82
C ALA A 8 -5.45 5.59 -9.82
N PRO A 9 -6.25 5.78 -10.90
CA PRO A 9 -6.00 6.83 -11.88
C PRO A 9 -6.35 8.23 -11.36
N ASN A 10 -7.22 8.32 -10.34
CA ASN A 10 -7.66 9.56 -9.73
C ASN A 10 -7.92 9.33 -8.24
N GLY A 11 -7.83 10.40 -7.44
CA GLY A 11 -8.29 10.35 -6.05
C GLY A 11 -9.78 10.04 -5.96
N ASN A 12 -10.18 9.30 -4.93
CA ASN A 12 -11.56 8.88 -4.72
C ASN A 12 -11.97 9.06 -3.25
N ARG A 13 -13.28 8.94 -2.99
CA ARG A 13 -13.82 8.89 -1.65
C ARG A 13 -14.52 7.55 -1.47
N ASP A 14 -14.04 6.78 -0.52
CA ASP A 14 -14.70 5.57 -0.07
C ASP A 14 -15.87 5.97 0.82
N ALA A 15 -17.09 5.85 0.29
CA ALA A 15 -18.31 6.30 0.98
C ALA A 15 -18.64 5.44 2.20
N ASP A 16 -18.28 4.16 2.18
CA ASP A 16 -18.55 3.24 3.29
C ASP A 16 -17.60 3.52 4.45
N LEU A 17 -16.32 3.74 4.15
CA LEU A 17 -15.31 4.05 5.16
C LEU A 17 -15.25 5.54 5.54
N GLN A 18 -15.88 6.41 4.76
CA GLN A 18 -15.80 7.87 4.89
C GLN A 18 -14.34 8.39 4.79
N ILE A 19 -13.51 7.74 3.99
CA ILE A 19 -12.09 8.06 3.80
C ILE A 19 -11.88 8.64 2.40
N ASN A 20 -11.14 9.76 2.34
CA ASN A 20 -10.64 10.29 1.07
C ASN A 20 -9.28 9.67 0.78
N TYR A 21 -9.12 9.07 -0.39
CA TYR A 21 -7.86 8.53 -0.88
C TYR A 21 -7.28 9.43 -1.97
N VAL A 22 -5.96 9.58 -1.95
CA VAL A 22 -5.17 10.16 -3.04
C VAL A 22 -4.53 9.05 -3.88
N THR A 23 -4.12 9.37 -5.11
CA THR A 23 -3.34 8.43 -5.94
C THR A 23 -1.96 8.21 -5.36
N ASP A 24 -1.30 7.12 -5.76
CA ASP A 24 0.06 6.82 -5.31
C ASP A 24 1.19 7.47 -6.11
N ASP A 25 0.93 8.09 -7.25
CA ASP A 25 1.95 8.66 -8.15
C ASP A 25 2.92 9.65 -7.50
N GLY A 26 2.53 10.31 -6.39
CA GLY A 26 3.39 11.21 -5.63
C GLY A 26 4.29 10.53 -4.59
N PHE A 27 4.17 9.20 -4.43
CA PHE A 27 4.79 8.43 -3.36
C PHE A 27 5.67 7.29 -3.86
N ILE A 28 5.54 6.85 -5.12
CA ILE A 28 6.24 5.69 -5.70
C ILE A 28 6.81 6.04 -7.08
N ASP A 29 7.99 5.53 -7.39
CA ASP A 29 8.69 5.83 -8.66
C ASP A 29 8.60 4.68 -9.70
N SER A 30 8.07 3.51 -9.30
CA SER A 30 8.06 2.28 -10.10
C SER A 30 6.74 1.53 -10.01
N GLY A 31 6.65 0.42 -10.73
CA GLY A 31 5.49 -0.45 -10.74
C GLY A 31 4.50 -0.15 -11.85
N VAL A 32 3.49 -0.99 -11.96
CA VAL A 32 2.44 -0.93 -12.98
C VAL A 32 1.09 -0.97 -12.28
N ASN A 33 0.17 -0.11 -12.72
CA ASN A 33 -1.19 -0.08 -12.18
C ASN A 33 -1.99 -1.24 -12.77
N ASN A 34 -2.78 -1.90 -11.95
CA ASN A 34 -3.71 -2.94 -12.39
C ASN A 34 -5.04 -2.83 -11.65
N GLN A 35 -6.04 -3.55 -12.16
CA GLN A 35 -7.36 -3.62 -11.57
C GLN A 35 -7.70 -5.04 -11.15
N VAL A 36 -8.39 -5.13 -10.03
CA VAL A 36 -8.96 -6.39 -9.58
C VAL A 36 -10.31 -6.57 -10.28
N SER A 37 -10.56 -7.78 -10.80
CA SER A 37 -11.78 -8.07 -11.56
C SER A 37 -13.05 -8.19 -10.71
N SER A 38 -12.94 -8.11 -9.38
CA SER A 38 -14.07 -8.31 -8.47
C SER A 38 -14.83 -7.02 -8.21
N GLU A 39 -16.11 -6.98 -8.62
CA GLU A 39 -17.00 -5.83 -8.43
C GLU A 39 -17.46 -5.63 -6.97
N GLN A 40 -17.32 -6.67 -6.14
CA GLN A 40 -17.78 -6.68 -4.74
C GLN A 40 -16.78 -6.04 -3.76
N LEU A 41 -15.67 -5.49 -4.27
CA LEU A 41 -14.66 -4.86 -3.46
C LEU A 41 -14.99 -3.38 -3.18
N PRO A 42 -14.63 -2.87 -1.99
CA PRO A 42 -14.63 -1.45 -1.71
C PRO A 42 -13.88 -0.69 -2.80
N SER A 43 -14.30 0.56 -3.06
CA SER A 43 -13.70 1.39 -4.11
C SER A 43 -12.17 1.49 -4.00
N SER A 44 -11.66 1.57 -2.77
CA SER A 44 -10.23 1.63 -2.39
C SER A 44 -9.45 0.32 -2.59
N ALA A 45 -10.11 -0.75 -3.03
CA ALA A 45 -9.53 -2.08 -3.23
C ALA A 45 -9.72 -2.61 -4.67
N ARG A 46 -10.25 -1.78 -5.57
CA ARG A 46 -10.47 -2.13 -6.98
C ARG A 46 -9.21 -1.96 -7.83
N THR A 47 -8.30 -1.10 -7.38
CA THR A 47 -7.00 -0.85 -8.00
C THR A 47 -5.88 -1.40 -7.12
N LEU A 48 -4.81 -1.80 -7.78
CA LEU A 48 -3.58 -2.20 -7.11
C LEU A 48 -2.37 -1.76 -7.94
N ARG A 49 -1.21 -1.65 -7.28
CA ARG A 49 0.08 -1.51 -7.95
C ARG A 49 0.86 -2.81 -7.85
N ILE A 50 1.37 -3.26 -8.99
CA ILE A 50 2.24 -4.44 -9.10
C ILE A 50 3.67 -4.04 -9.37
N PHE A 51 4.60 -4.87 -8.91
CA PHE A 51 6.04 -4.66 -9.11
C PHE A 51 6.64 -5.87 -9.82
N PRO A 52 6.51 -5.98 -11.15
CA PRO A 52 7.03 -7.13 -11.91
C PRO A 52 8.56 -7.12 -12.00
N ASN A 53 9.18 -5.97 -11.77
CA ASN A 53 10.61 -5.76 -11.89
C ASN A 53 11.16 -5.14 -10.61
N GLY A 54 12.45 -5.39 -10.34
CA GLY A 54 13.18 -4.83 -9.21
C GLY A 54 13.07 -5.66 -7.94
N THR A 55 14.12 -5.60 -7.12
CA THR A 55 14.20 -6.34 -5.86
C THR A 55 13.47 -5.62 -4.72
N ARG A 56 13.30 -4.30 -4.82
CA ARG A 56 12.75 -3.44 -3.77
C ARG A 56 12.04 -2.24 -4.38
N ASN A 57 10.83 -1.94 -3.92
CA ASN A 57 9.98 -0.88 -4.46
C ASN A 57 9.50 0.01 -3.33
N CYS A 58 9.91 1.28 -3.34
CA CYS A 58 9.86 2.11 -2.15
C CYS A 58 8.77 3.19 -2.26
N TYR A 59 7.81 3.17 -1.35
CA TYR A 59 6.94 4.31 -1.10
C TYR A 59 7.63 5.31 -0.17
N THR A 60 7.72 6.57 -0.60
CA THR A 60 8.28 7.66 0.19
C THR A 60 7.16 8.53 0.77
N ILE A 61 6.88 8.39 2.06
CA ILE A 61 5.87 9.18 2.77
C ILE A 61 6.54 10.26 3.60
N ARG A 62 6.11 11.51 3.38
CA ARG A 62 6.63 12.68 4.11
C ARG A 62 5.74 12.97 5.34
N PRO A 63 6.32 13.05 6.55
CA PRO A 63 5.61 13.52 7.74
C PRO A 63 4.93 14.87 7.51
N THR A 64 3.68 15.01 7.95
CA THR A 64 2.92 16.27 7.81
C THR A 64 3.22 17.29 8.91
N SER A 65 3.86 16.88 10.00
CA SER A 65 4.18 17.72 11.16
C SER A 65 5.69 17.83 11.34
N GLY A 66 6.19 19.04 11.58
CA GLY A 66 7.56 19.24 12.03
C GLY A 66 7.77 18.66 13.43
N GLY A 67 8.88 17.96 13.65
CA GLY A 67 9.19 17.30 14.93
C GLY A 67 9.11 15.77 14.87
N SER A 68 9.62 15.10 15.92
CA SER A 68 9.50 13.64 16.04
C SER A 68 8.03 13.26 16.19
N SER A 69 7.49 12.53 15.22
CA SER A 69 6.06 12.23 15.15
C SER A 69 5.84 10.72 15.13
N LYS A 70 4.85 10.27 15.92
CA LYS A 70 4.44 8.87 16.01
C LYS A 70 3.27 8.63 15.06
N TYR A 71 3.43 7.69 14.13
CA TYR A 71 2.44 7.39 13.11
C TYR A 71 1.99 5.94 13.20
N LEU A 72 0.68 5.70 13.11
CA LEU A 72 0.14 4.40 12.75
C LEU A 72 0.25 4.26 11.22
N ILE A 73 0.98 3.25 10.77
CA ILE A 73 1.09 2.87 9.37
C ILE A 73 0.30 1.59 9.18
N ARG A 74 -0.67 1.62 8.26
CA ARG A 74 -1.44 0.45 7.81
C ARG A 74 -1.14 0.25 6.33
N ALA A 75 -0.66 -0.94 5.98
CA ALA A 75 -0.50 -1.37 4.60
C ALA A 75 -1.51 -2.48 4.31
N SER A 76 -2.21 -2.35 3.18
CA SER A 76 -3.32 -3.20 2.77
C SER A 76 -2.99 -3.88 1.46
N PHE A 77 -3.25 -5.19 1.36
CA PHE A 77 -2.90 -6.00 0.22
C PHE A 77 -4.05 -6.91 -0.19
N LEU A 78 -4.28 -6.99 -1.49
CA LEU A 78 -5.21 -7.92 -2.11
C LEU A 78 -4.59 -8.39 -3.43
N TYR A 79 -4.52 -9.70 -3.64
CA TYR A 79 -4.08 -10.26 -4.92
C TYR A 79 -5.24 -10.25 -5.93
N GLY A 80 -6.41 -10.77 -5.55
CA GLY A 80 -7.64 -10.67 -6.35
C GLY A 80 -7.54 -11.30 -7.74
N ASN A 81 -6.60 -12.21 -7.94
CA ASN A 81 -6.31 -12.89 -9.21
C ASN A 81 -6.14 -11.95 -10.41
N TYR A 82 -5.56 -10.77 -10.21
CA TYR A 82 -5.50 -9.72 -11.25
C TYR A 82 -4.84 -10.20 -12.57
N ASP A 83 -3.98 -11.22 -12.52
CA ASP A 83 -3.27 -11.81 -13.66
C ASP A 83 -3.84 -13.16 -14.12
N GLY A 84 -4.90 -13.66 -13.49
CA GLY A 84 -5.54 -14.94 -13.80
C GLY A 84 -4.71 -16.19 -13.46
N GLN A 85 -3.59 -16.05 -12.73
CA GLN A 85 -2.70 -17.18 -12.45
C GLN A 85 -3.07 -17.99 -11.21
N SER A 86 -3.96 -17.47 -10.37
CA SER A 86 -4.38 -18.05 -9.09
C SER A 86 -3.18 -18.37 -8.18
N ARG A 87 -2.10 -17.59 -8.29
CA ARG A 87 -0.85 -17.79 -7.56
C ARG A 87 -0.43 -16.49 -6.89
N SER A 88 -0.89 -16.32 -5.65
CA SER A 88 -0.57 -15.14 -4.87
C SER A 88 0.94 -15.05 -4.56
N PRO A 89 1.52 -13.85 -4.59
CA PRO A 89 2.92 -13.65 -4.25
C PRO A 89 3.14 -13.71 -2.73
N THR A 90 4.38 -13.91 -2.32
CA THR A 90 4.84 -13.69 -0.93
C THR A 90 6.01 -12.74 -0.97
N PHE A 91 6.01 -11.73 -0.12
CA PHE A 91 7.05 -10.71 -0.07
C PHE A 91 7.17 -10.12 1.34
N ASP A 92 8.30 -9.51 1.61
CA ASP A 92 8.59 -8.86 2.89
C ASP A 92 8.35 -7.36 2.79
N LEU A 93 7.88 -6.79 3.90
CA LEU A 93 7.77 -5.36 4.10
C LEU A 93 8.89 -4.86 4.99
N TYR A 94 9.42 -3.69 4.65
CA TYR A 94 10.39 -2.96 5.45
C TYR A 94 9.93 -1.52 5.70
N ILE A 95 10.39 -0.97 6.82
CA ILE A 95 10.38 0.48 7.06
C ILE A 95 11.83 0.96 7.17
N GLY A 96 12.27 1.72 6.17
CA GLY A 96 13.68 1.99 5.94
C GLY A 96 14.44 0.68 5.76
N VAL A 97 15.44 0.43 6.61
CA VAL A 97 16.21 -0.82 6.59
C VAL A 97 15.64 -1.91 7.49
N ASN A 98 14.62 -1.60 8.28
CA ASN A 98 14.11 -2.51 9.32
C ASN A 98 13.01 -3.41 8.76
N TYR A 99 13.16 -4.72 8.94
CA TYR A 99 12.11 -5.69 8.63
C TYR A 99 10.86 -5.39 9.46
N TRP A 100 9.71 -5.36 8.80
CA TRP A 100 8.42 -5.17 9.44
C TRP A 100 7.62 -6.47 9.47
N ALA A 101 7.29 -7.05 8.31
CA ALA A 101 6.46 -8.24 8.22
C ALA A 101 6.53 -8.91 6.85
N THR A 102 6.41 -10.23 6.81
CA THR A 102 6.09 -10.97 5.59
C THR A 102 4.58 -10.91 5.30
N VAL A 103 4.25 -10.63 4.04
CA VAL A 103 2.91 -10.68 3.47
C VAL A 103 2.74 -12.00 2.71
N SER A 104 1.73 -12.76 3.10
CA SER A 104 1.30 -13.98 2.44
C SER A 104 -0.23 -14.01 2.42
N PHE A 105 -0.82 -14.53 1.36
CA PHE A 105 -2.27 -14.53 1.18
C PHE A 105 -2.84 -15.93 1.46
N PRO A 106 -3.73 -16.11 2.46
CA PRO A 106 -4.36 -17.39 2.74
C PRO A 106 -5.21 -17.94 1.60
N ALA A 107 -5.81 -17.04 0.80
CA ALA A 107 -6.57 -17.34 -0.40
C ALA A 107 -6.46 -16.18 -1.41
N VAL A 108 -6.84 -16.43 -2.65
CA VAL A 108 -6.75 -15.47 -3.78
C VAL A 108 -7.47 -14.15 -3.48
N ASP A 109 -8.64 -14.23 -2.85
CA ASP A 109 -9.48 -13.07 -2.51
C ASP A 109 -9.26 -12.59 -1.06
N SER A 110 -8.22 -13.09 -0.38
CA SER A 110 -7.92 -12.65 0.98
C SER A 110 -7.44 -11.21 0.99
N TYR A 111 -8.11 -10.39 1.78
CA TYR A 111 -7.62 -9.07 2.13
C TYR A 111 -6.66 -9.18 3.32
N VAL A 112 -5.43 -8.71 3.15
CA VAL A 112 -4.38 -8.78 4.18
C VAL A 112 -4.00 -7.36 4.60
N HIS A 113 -4.03 -7.10 5.91
CA HIS A 113 -3.52 -5.86 6.48
C HIS A 113 -2.30 -6.12 7.35
N LYS A 114 -1.35 -5.19 7.33
CA LYS A 114 -0.25 -5.10 8.30
C LYS A 114 -0.28 -3.73 8.94
N GLU A 115 -0.11 -3.68 10.25
CA GLU A 115 -0.08 -2.43 11.02
C GLU A 115 1.21 -2.34 11.85
N ILE A 116 1.72 -1.13 11.98
CA ILE A 116 2.84 -0.81 12.88
C ILE A 116 2.75 0.63 13.33
N ILE A 117 3.23 0.88 14.54
CA ILE A 117 3.46 2.24 15.00
C ILE A 117 4.93 2.57 14.79
N HIS A 118 5.22 3.57 13.96
CA HIS A 118 6.57 4.02 13.66
C HIS A 118 6.80 5.44 14.15
N VAL A 119 7.99 5.70 14.68
CA VAL A 119 8.42 7.04 15.12
C VAL A 119 9.36 7.58 14.07
N VAL A 120 8.95 8.65 13.39
CA VAL A 120 9.77 9.30 12.37
C VAL A 120 10.51 10.48 13.00
N PRO A 121 11.86 10.52 12.98
CA PRO A 121 12.64 11.67 13.40
C PRO A 121 12.29 12.93 12.60
N SER A 122 12.51 14.11 13.17
CA SER A 122 12.10 15.40 12.59
C SER A 122 12.73 15.74 11.22
N THR A 123 13.77 15.03 10.81
CA THR A 123 14.49 15.26 9.53
C THR A 123 14.31 14.12 8.53
N ASP A 124 13.52 13.09 8.84
CA ASP A 124 13.48 11.85 8.06
C ASP A 124 12.14 11.61 7.36
N ARG A 125 12.13 10.70 6.38
CA ARG A 125 10.94 10.25 5.65
C ARG A 125 10.69 8.78 5.96
N ALA A 126 9.42 8.37 5.95
CA ALA A 126 9.11 6.95 6.03
C ALA A 126 9.26 6.34 4.63
N LEU A 127 10.19 5.38 4.50
CA LEU A 127 10.36 4.57 3.31
C LEU A 127 9.73 3.21 3.57
N ILE A 128 8.63 2.89 2.90
CA ILE A 128 8.00 1.57 2.97
C ILE A 128 8.44 0.79 1.73
N GLN A 129 8.97 -0.41 1.93
CA GLN A 129 9.64 -1.17 0.87
C GLN A 129 9.15 -2.60 0.81
#